data_AF-A0A0F7JPR2-F1
#
_entry.id   AF-A0A0F7JPR2-F1
#
_cell.length_a   1.000
_cell.length_b   1.000
_cell.length_c   1.000
_cell.angle_alpha   90.00
_cell.angle_beta   90.00
_cell.angle_gamma   90.00
#
_symmetry.space_group_name_H-M   'P 1'
#
loop_
_entity.id
_entity.type
_entity.pdbx_description
1 polymer ?
#
loop_
_entity_poly.entity_id
_entity_poly.type
_entity_poly.pdbx_seq_one_letter_code
_entity_poly.pdbx_strand_id
1 'polypeptide(L)'
;MGAASVRGLEALSPALAATGHGHPMAGDVLRGQLSGLAAGFEVRGRPARGWYLGHPVPVHAAQRGEQDPLRPMVLGALGGVTAAWLLWRAQRLLR
;
A
#
# COMPACT_ATOMS: atom_id res chain seq x y z
N MET A 1 16.87 1.43 -4.27
CA MET A 1 15.51 1.64 -3.70
C MET A 1 15.29 0.81 -2.43
N GLY A 2 15.41 -0.53 -2.46
CA GLY A 2 15.20 -1.38 -1.28
C GLY A 2 16.07 -1.03 -0.05
N ALA A 3 17.38 -0.84 -0.26
CA ALA A 3 18.30 -0.50 0.83
C ALA A 3 17.97 0.84 1.53
N ALA A 4 17.47 1.83 0.79
CA ALA A 4 17.06 3.11 1.36
C ALA A 4 15.82 2.95 2.27
N SER A 5 14.86 2.11 1.87
CA SER A 5 13.69 1.79 2.68
C SER A 5 14.08 1.09 3.99
N VAL A 6 14.92 0.06 3.92
CA VAL A 6 15.36 -0.69 5.11
C VAL A 6 16.15 0.19 6.07
N ARG A 7 17.05 1.05 5.58
CA ARG A 7 17.75 2.03 6.43
C ARG A 7 16.79 3.05 7.04
N GLY A 8 15.76 3.47 6.30
CA GLY A 8 14.70 4.30 6.84
C GLY A 8 13.96 3.61 8.00
N LEU A 9 13.64 2.32 7.85
CA LEU A 9 13.00 1.54 8.92
C LEU A 9 13.92 1.37 10.14
N GLU A 10 15.21 1.11 9.94
CA GLU A 10 16.19 1.02 11.03
C GLU A 10 16.26 2.35 11.82
N ALA A 11 16.29 3.48 11.10
CA ALA A 11 16.36 4.81 11.71
C ALA A 11 15.14 5.16 12.59
N LEU A 12 13.99 4.51 12.36
CA LEU A 12 12.81 4.68 13.21
C LEU A 12 12.95 3.98 14.57
N SER A 13 13.93 3.08 14.74
CA SER A 13 14.12 2.26 15.94
C SER A 13 12.82 1.65 16.46
N PRO A 14 12.09 0.88 15.63
CA PRO A 14 10.76 0.40 15.98
C PRO A 14 10.81 -0.57 17.17
N ALA A 15 9.88 -0.40 18.12
CA ALA A 15 9.70 -1.33 19.22
C ALA A 15 8.98 -2.62 18.81
N LEU A 16 8.19 -2.55 17.73
CA LEU A 16 7.34 -3.63 17.20
C LEU A 16 7.30 -3.55 15.67
N ALA A 17 7.38 -4.69 15.00
CA ALA A 17 7.10 -4.85 13.58
C ALA A 17 5.97 -5.87 13.41
N ALA A 18 4.78 -5.40 13.03
CA ALA A 18 3.66 -6.24 12.64
C ALA A 18 3.82 -6.64 11.17
N THR A 19 3.90 -7.94 10.90
CA THR A 19 4.13 -8.46 9.54
C THR A 19 2.85 -9.08 8.98
N GLY A 20 2.65 -8.99 7.66
CA GLY A 20 1.40 -9.48 7.03
C GLY A 20 1.29 -11.00 6.88
N HIS A 21 2.41 -11.74 6.96
CA HIS A 21 2.45 -13.20 6.77
C HIS A 21 3.38 -13.91 7.78
N GLY A 22 3.51 -13.36 8.99
CA GLY A 22 4.41 -13.89 10.01
C GLY A 22 4.02 -13.48 11.42
N HIS A 23 4.88 -13.80 12.38
CA HIS A 23 4.69 -13.41 13.77
C HIS A 23 5.19 -11.97 13.96
N PRO A 24 4.53 -11.16 14.80
CA PRO A 24 5.06 -9.86 15.16
C PRO A 24 6.44 -10.02 15.81
N MET A 25 7.36 -9.13 15.45
CA MET A 25 8.71 -9.10 16.01
C MET A 25 8.85 -7.88 16.91
N ALA A 26 9.54 -8.01 18.04
CA ALA A 26 9.70 -6.93 19.00
C ALA A 26 11.06 -7.00 19.71
N GLY A 27 11.38 -5.92 20.42
CA GLY A 27 12.54 -5.84 21.30
C GLY A 27 13.87 -6.03 20.57
N ASP A 28 14.85 -6.61 21.26
CA ASP A 28 16.23 -6.67 20.77
C ASP A 28 16.41 -7.63 19.59
N VAL A 29 15.55 -8.63 19.45
CA VAL A 29 15.53 -9.52 18.28
C VAL A 29 15.19 -8.72 17.02
N LEU A 30 14.14 -7.90 17.06
CA LEU A 30 13.80 -7.02 15.94
C LEU A 30 14.95 -6.06 15.64
N ARG A 31 15.50 -5.41 16.68
CA ARG A 31 16.57 -4.42 16.53
C ARG A 31 17.82 -5.01 15.88
N GLY A 32 18.28 -6.16 16.36
CA GLY A 32 19.46 -6.83 15.83
C GLY A 32 19.26 -7.34 14.40
N GLN A 33 18.11 -7.92 14.10
CA GLN A 33 17.82 -8.41 12.74
C GLN A 33 17.65 -7.26 11.74
N LEU A 34 16.95 -6.18 12.13
CA LEU A 34 16.77 -5.01 11.26
C LEU A 34 18.10 -4.32 10.99
N SER A 35 18.96 -4.17 11.99
CA SER A 35 20.29 -3.59 11.81
C SER A 35 21.20 -4.46 10.94
N GLY A 36 21.20 -5.78 11.19
CA GLY A 36 21.92 -6.73 10.33
C GLY A 36 21.42 -6.72 8.89
N LEU A 37 20.11 -6.58 8.67
CA LEU A 37 19.52 -6.45 7.35
C LEU A 37 19.90 -5.12 6.70
N ALA A 38 19.86 -4.00 7.42
CA ALA A 38 20.23 -2.69 6.90
C ALA A 38 21.71 -2.62 6.47
N ALA A 39 22.60 -3.20 7.27
CA ALA A 39 24.02 -3.31 6.96
C ALA A 39 24.32 -4.23 5.75
N GLY A 40 23.54 -5.31 5.60
CA GLY A 40 23.80 -6.36 4.61
C GLY A 40 22.79 -6.44 3.46
N PHE A 41 21.95 -5.42 3.25
CA PHE A 41 20.78 -5.53 2.38
C PHE A 41 21.13 -5.89 0.94
N GLU A 42 22.15 -5.25 0.38
CA GLU A 42 22.53 -5.47 -1.02
C GLU A 42 23.04 -6.89 -1.29
N VAL A 43 23.60 -7.55 -0.26
CA VAL A 43 24.13 -8.91 -0.37
C VAL A 43 23.09 -9.97 -0.04
N ARG A 44 22.26 -9.73 0.99
CA ARG A 44 21.35 -10.75 1.56
C ARG A 44 19.87 -10.46 1.37
N GLY A 45 19.50 -9.19 1.27
CA GLY A 45 18.10 -8.73 1.26
C GLY A 45 17.47 -8.64 -0.13
N ARG A 46 18.28 -8.68 -1.20
CA ARG A 46 17.78 -8.60 -2.57
C ARG A 46 17.54 -10.00 -3.14
N PRO A 47 16.31 -10.33 -3.58
CA PRO A 47 16.05 -11.61 -4.23
C PRO A 47 16.82 -11.69 -5.56
N ALA A 48 17.30 -12.89 -5.91
CA ALA A 48 18.05 -13.10 -7.15
C ALA A 48 17.18 -12.93 -8.41
N ARG A 49 15.87 -13.23 -8.30
CA ARG A 49 14.87 -13.13 -9.38
C ARG A 49 13.51 -12.75 -8.78
N GLY A 50 12.65 -12.10 -9.56
CA GLY A 50 11.30 -11.77 -9.15
C GLY A 50 10.65 -10.69 -10.02
N TRP A 51 9.32 -10.69 -10.09
CA TRP A 51 8.56 -9.75 -10.91
C TRP A 51 8.89 -8.27 -10.57
N TYR A 52 8.95 -7.96 -9.27
CA TYR A 52 9.25 -6.62 -8.75
C TYR A 52 10.68 -6.14 -8.97
N LEU A 53 11.61 -7.00 -9.44
CA LEU A 53 12.95 -6.54 -9.84
C LEU A 53 12.92 -5.84 -11.20
N GLY A 54 12.04 -6.28 -12.10
CA GLY A 54 11.82 -5.68 -13.43
C GLY A 54 10.64 -4.70 -13.46
N HIS A 55 9.70 -4.82 -12.51
CA HIS A 55 8.50 -4.00 -12.42
C HIS A 55 8.42 -3.39 -11.01
N PRO A 56 9.26 -2.39 -10.69
CA PRO A 56 9.26 -1.78 -9.38
C PRO A 56 7.88 -1.15 -9.09
N VAL A 57 7.36 -1.40 -7.89
CA VAL A 57 6.14 -0.73 -7.43
C VAL A 57 6.43 0.76 -7.29
N PRO A 58 5.60 1.66 -7.84
CA PRO A 58 5.72 3.09 -7.60
C PRO A 58 5.62 3.37 -6.10
N VAL A 59 6.73 3.80 -5.49
CA VAL A 59 6.78 4.22 -4.08
C VAL A 59 6.72 5.74 -4.02
N HIS A 60 5.56 6.30 -4.34
CA HIS A 60 5.30 7.69 -3.98
C HIS A 60 4.88 7.73 -2.52
N ALA A 61 5.48 8.64 -1.74
CA ALA A 61 4.98 8.91 -0.41
C ALA A 61 3.50 9.30 -0.53
N ALA A 62 2.64 8.72 0.30
CA ALA A 62 1.24 9.11 0.33
C ALA A 62 1.17 10.61 0.63
N GLN A 63 0.85 11.41 -0.38
CA GLN A 63 0.70 12.85 -0.22
C GLN A 63 -0.69 13.09 0.36
N ARG A 64 -0.76 13.82 1.47
CA ARG A 64 -2.03 14.23 2.04
C ARG A 64 -2.74 15.13 1.02
N GLY A 65 -3.86 14.67 0.48
CA GLY A 65 -4.64 15.39 -0.54
C GLY A 65 -4.52 14.82 -1.95
N GLU A 66 -3.71 13.77 -2.17
CA GLU A 66 -3.67 13.06 -3.44
C GLU A 66 -5.08 12.51 -3.75
N GLN A 67 -5.64 12.94 -4.88
CA GLN A 67 -6.99 12.56 -5.27
C GLN A 67 -6.98 11.10 -5.72
N ASP A 68 -7.81 10.27 -5.09
CA ASP A 68 -8.01 8.88 -5.52
C ASP A 68 -8.60 8.89 -6.95
N PRO A 69 -7.90 8.35 -7.97
CA PRO A 69 -8.37 8.36 -9.36
C PRO A 69 -9.69 7.61 -9.54
N LEU A 70 -10.05 6.71 -8.62
CA LEU A 70 -11.29 5.95 -8.67
C LEU A 70 -12.48 6.72 -8.11
N ARG A 71 -12.26 7.73 -7.25
CA ARG A 71 -13.36 8.53 -6.65
C ARG A 71 -14.34 9.13 -7.68
N PRO A 72 -13.89 9.87 -8.71
CA PRO A 72 -14.84 10.47 -9.67
C PRO A 72 -15.60 9.41 -10.46
N MET A 73 -14.96 8.28 -10.81
CA MET A 73 -15.61 7.17 -11.50
C MET A 73 -16.69 6.53 -10.63
N VAL A 74 -16.39 6.24 -9.36
CA VAL A 74 -17.34 5.62 -8.43
C VAL A 74 -18.53 6.53 -8.18
N LEU A 75 -18.28 7.82 -7.90
CA LEU A 75 -19.35 8.80 -7.66
C LEU A 75 -20.21 9.01 -8.92
N GLY A 76 -19.60 9.09 -10.10
CA GLY A 76 -20.31 9.19 -11.37
C GLY A 76 -21.20 7.98 -11.63
N ALA A 77 -20.69 6.76 -11.41
CA ALA A 77 -21.45 5.53 -11.59
C ALA A 77 -22.64 5.44 -10.61
N LEU A 78 -22.41 5.74 -9.33
CA LEU A 78 -23.47 5.80 -8.32
C LEU A 78 -24.57 6.79 -8.71
N GLY A 79 -24.17 8.02 -9.08
CA GLY A 79 -25.09 9.06 -9.54
C GLY A 79 -25.92 8.61 -10.74
N GLY A 80 -25.28 8.03 -11.75
CA GLY A 80 -25.95 7.52 -12.95
C GLY A 80 -26.96 6.42 -12.64
N VAL A 81 -26.59 5.45 -11.80
CA VAL A 81 -27.50 4.36 -11.38
C VAL A 81 -28.70 4.92 -10.61
N THR A 82 -28.49 5.85 -9.67
CA THR A 82 -29.60 6.48 -8.95
C THR A 82 -30.53 7.28 -9.87
N ALA A 83 -29.99 8.03 -10.83
CA ALA A 83 -30.80 8.80 -11.78
C ALA A 83 -31.63 7.89 -12.68
N ALA A 84 -31.04 6.82 -13.23
CA ALA A 84 -31.74 5.83 -14.03
C ALA A 84 -32.86 5.14 -13.23
N TRP A 85 -32.60 4.77 -11.98
CA TRP A 85 -33.60 4.16 -11.11
C TRP A 85 -34.77 5.10 -10.81
N LEU A 86 -34.49 6.37 -10.52
CA LEU A 86 -35.53 7.38 -10.27
C LEU A 86 -36.39 7.63 -11.52
N LEU A 87 -35.77 7.72 -12.70
CA LEU A 87 -36.48 7.88 -13.97
C LEU A 87 -37.38 6.68 -14.28
N TRP A 88 -36.85 5.46 -14.13
CA TRP A 88 -37.63 4.24 -14.31
C TRP A 88 -38.80 4.16 -13.31
N ARG A 89 -38.56 4.53 -12.05
CA ARG A 89 -39.60 4.57 -11.01
C ARG A 89 -40.69 5.59 -11.33
N ALA A 90 -40.34 6.79 -11.81
CA ALA A 90 -41.29 7.84 -12.18
C ALA A 90 -42.16 7.42 -13.38
N GLN A 91 -41.56 6.78 -14.40
CA GLN A 91 -42.30 6.25 -15.55
C GLN A 91 -43.30 5.14 -15.16
N ARG A 92 -43.01 4.38 -14.10
CA ARG A 92 -43.90 3.33 -13.57
C ARG A 92 -45.08 3.85 -12.77
N LEU A 93 -45.01 5.09 -12.27
CA LEU A 93 -46.09 5.72 -11.49
C LEU A 93 -47.06 6.52 -12.38
N LEU A 94 -46.61 6.92 -13.57
CA LEU A 94 -47.38 7.68 -14.56
C LEU A 94 -48.08 6.78 -15.60
N ARG A 95 -47.88 5.46 -15.52
CA ARG A 95 -48.57 4.43 -16.29
C ARG A 95 -49.51 3.66 -15.37
#